data_AF-A0A7J9N3P8-F1
#
_entry.id   AF-A0A7J9N3P8-F1
#
_cell.length_a   1.000
_cell.length_b   1.000
_cell.length_c   1.000
_cell.angle_alpha   90.00
_cell.angle_beta   90.00
_cell.angle_gamma   90.00
#
_symmetry.space_group_name_H-M   'P 1'
#
loop_
_entity.id
_entity.type
_entity.pdbx_description
1 polymer ?
#
loop_
_entity_poly.entity_id
_entity_poly.type
_entity_poly.pdbx_seq_one_letter_code
_entity_poly.pdbx_strand_id
1 'polypeptide(L)'
;MWQEFQCKLKGQFYPECTEEEARAKLQGITQRDTVGEYVREFKELMLQVLEVNEREALLTFQNGLMPWVRQEVEQRGVQKLSEAMTIVESVVKLGLGKDNLGSSKPEEKDV
;
A
#
# COMPACT_ATOMS: atom_id res chain seq x y z
N MET A 1 26.98 16.21 -1.33
CA MET A 1 26.58 17.44 -0.60
C MET A 1 25.09 17.80 -0.60
N TRP A 2 24.19 17.17 -1.36
CA TRP A 2 22.74 17.19 -1.04
C TRP A 2 22.26 15.83 -0.53
N GLN A 3 22.74 14.75 -1.16
CA GLN A 3 22.49 13.37 -0.75
C GLN A 3 23.00 13.11 0.68
N GLU A 4 24.19 13.62 1.04
CA GLU A 4 24.73 13.50 2.40
C GLU A 4 23.85 14.22 3.44
N PHE A 5 23.25 15.35 3.09
CA PHE A 5 22.33 16.07 3.96
C PHE A 5 21.03 15.29 4.17
N GLN A 6 20.47 14.73 3.08
CA GLN A 6 19.32 13.83 3.14
C GLN A 6 19.62 12.60 4.02
N CYS A 7 20.78 11.97 3.86
CA CYS A 7 21.21 10.84 4.68
C CYS A 7 21.39 11.22 6.16
N LYS A 8 22.01 12.37 6.45
CA LYS A 8 22.20 12.85 7.83
C LYS A 8 20.87 13.17 8.51
N LEU A 9 19.95 13.79 7.79
CA LEU A 9 18.62 14.10 8.30
C LEU A 9 17.82 12.80 8.53
N LYS A 10 17.81 11.88 7.56
CA LYS A 10 17.15 10.58 7.71
C LYS A 10 17.73 9.77 8.88
N GLY A 11 19.04 9.73 9.06
CA GLY A 11 19.68 9.05 10.19
C GLY A 11 19.31 9.62 11.57
N GLN A 12 18.84 10.87 11.64
CA GLN A 12 18.34 11.45 12.90
C GLN A 12 16.89 11.10 13.21
N PHE A 13 16.07 10.78 12.20
CA PHE A 13 14.63 10.52 12.34
C PHE A 13 14.23 9.05 12.07
N TYR A 14 15.09 8.27 11.43
CA TYR A 14 14.88 6.86 11.07
C TYR A 14 16.13 6.03 11.42
N PRO A 15 16.40 5.77 12.72
CA PRO A 15 17.61 5.07 13.16
C PRO A 15 17.60 3.57 12.86
N GLU A 16 16.46 2.98 12.47
CA GLU A 16 16.25 1.52 12.45
C GLU A 16 16.13 0.88 11.06
N CYS A 17 16.24 1.63 9.95
CA CYS A 17 16.24 1.01 8.61
C CYS A 17 17.26 1.65 7.68
N THR A 18 18.24 0.86 7.26
CA THR A 18 19.07 1.19 6.11
C THR A 18 18.21 1.30 4.85
N GLU A 19 18.65 2.06 3.85
CA GLU A 19 17.91 2.22 2.59
C GLU A 19 17.60 0.87 1.91
N GLU A 20 18.53 -0.08 2.01
CA GLU A 20 18.38 -1.44 1.48
C GLU A 20 17.27 -2.22 2.19
N GLU A 21 17.22 -2.16 3.53
CA GLU A 21 16.15 -2.79 4.31
C GLU A 21 14.79 -2.13 4.02
N ALA A 22 14.74 -0.80 3.91
CA ALA A 22 13.52 -0.09 3.54
C ALA A 22 13.04 -0.49 2.14
N ARG A 23 13.97 -0.65 1.18
CA ARG A 23 13.68 -1.11 -0.17
C ARG A 23 13.15 -2.55 -0.17
N ALA A 24 13.78 -3.45 0.58
CA ALA A 24 13.31 -4.84 0.71
C ALA A 24 11.92 -4.91 1.35
N LYS A 25 11.68 -4.13 2.41
CA LYS A 25 10.35 -4.00 3.04
C LYS A 25 9.32 -3.44 2.07
N LEU A 26 9.66 -2.43 1.28
CA LEU A 26 8.76 -1.83 0.29
C LEU A 26 8.34 -2.87 -0.75
N GLN A 27 9.29 -3.66 -1.28
CA GLN A 27 9.00 -4.70 -2.27
C GLN A 27 8.08 -5.82 -1.74
N GLY A 28 8.14 -6.10 -0.43
CA GLY A 28 7.34 -7.14 0.23
C GLY A 28 6.15 -6.63 1.04
N ILE A 29 5.80 -5.34 0.95
CA ILE A 29 4.75 -4.77 1.78
C ILE A 29 3.37 -5.32 1.38
N THR A 30 2.60 -5.73 2.39
CA THR A 30 1.22 -6.21 2.21
C THR A 30 0.31 -5.61 3.27
N GLN A 31 -0.94 -5.36 2.91
CA GLN A 31 -1.97 -4.88 3.82
C GLN A 31 -2.36 -6.02 4.76
N ARG A 32 -1.96 -5.90 6.03
CA ARG A 32 -2.26 -6.90 7.09
C ARG A 32 -3.57 -6.61 7.80
N ASP A 33 -3.71 -5.38 8.26
CA ASP A 33 -4.83 -4.94 9.08
C ASP A 33 -5.67 -3.90 8.30
N THR A 34 -5.66 -2.66 8.76
CA THR A 34 -6.41 -1.60 8.11
C THR A 34 -5.68 -1.06 6.90
N VAL A 35 -6.48 -0.64 5.93
CA VAL A 35 -6.00 0.10 4.75
C VAL A 35 -5.23 1.38 5.17
N GLY A 36 -5.69 2.07 6.22
CA GLY A 36 -5.04 3.29 6.71
C GLY A 36 -3.64 3.04 7.25
N GLU A 37 -3.43 1.95 7.99
CA GLU A 37 -2.11 1.54 8.47
C GLU A 37 -1.20 1.14 7.32
N TYR A 38 -1.71 0.40 6.34
CA TYR A 38 -0.97 0.06 5.13
C TYR A 38 -0.49 1.31 4.37
N VAL A 39 -1.37 2.29 4.14
CA VAL A 39 -1.01 3.55 3.45
C VAL A 39 0.06 4.32 4.25
N ARG A 40 -0.06 4.35 5.58
CA ARG A 40 0.94 4.99 6.45
C ARG A 40 2.30 4.32 6.34
N GLU A 41 2.37 3.00 6.51
CA GLU A 41 3.61 2.23 6.40
C GLU A 41 4.24 2.36 5.01
N PHE A 42 3.43 2.32 3.95
CA PHE A 42 3.91 2.51 2.59
C PHE A 42 4.54 3.90 2.39
N LYS A 43 3.89 4.96 2.89
CA LYS A 43 4.43 6.34 2.84
C LYS A 43 5.74 6.45 3.62
N GLU A 44 5.85 5.83 4.78
CA GLU A 44 7.08 5.82 5.59
C GLU A 44 8.24 5.12 4.88
N LEU A 45 7.99 3.98 4.21
CA LEU A 45 9.03 3.28 3.44
C LEU A 45 9.45 4.07 2.20
N MET A 46 8.50 4.69 1.49
CA MET A 46 8.77 5.58 0.35
C MET A 46 9.67 6.77 0.72
N LEU A 47 9.51 7.32 1.93
CA LEU A 47 10.37 8.40 2.42
C LEU A 47 11.80 7.93 2.70
N GLN A 48 11.99 6.67 3.08
CA GLN A 48 13.29 6.10 3.39
C GLN A 48 14.09 5.77 2.12
N VAL A 49 13.44 5.27 1.06
CA VAL A 49 14.07 4.92 -0.22
C VAL A 49 14.27 6.16 -1.11
N LEU A 50 15.51 6.47 -1.52
CA LEU A 50 15.87 7.74 -2.17
C LEU A 50 15.37 7.89 -3.62
N GLU A 51 15.26 6.79 -4.38
CA GLU A 51 14.85 6.82 -5.79
C GLU A 51 13.88 5.67 -6.09
N VAL A 52 12.61 5.82 -5.68
CA VAL A 52 11.56 4.89 -6.11
C VAL A 52 10.96 5.40 -7.41
N ASN A 53 10.98 4.57 -8.45
CA ASN A 53 10.26 4.83 -9.69
C ASN A 53 8.75 4.86 -9.41
N GLU A 54 8.06 5.95 -9.75
CA GLU A 54 6.62 6.12 -9.48
C GLU A 54 5.78 4.96 -10.04
N ARG A 55 6.13 4.44 -11.22
CA ARG A 55 5.43 3.30 -11.83
C ARG A 55 5.60 2.03 -11.01
N GLU A 56 6.83 1.78 -10.52
CA GLU A 56 7.12 0.63 -9.67
C GLU A 56 6.43 0.79 -8.30
N ALA A 57 6.46 2.00 -7.72
CA ALA A 57 5.76 2.30 -6.48
C ALA A 57 4.26 2.05 -6.60
N LEU A 58 3.64 2.47 -7.71
CA LEU A 58 2.22 2.22 -7.98
C LEU A 58 1.90 0.72 -8.06
N LEU A 59 2.72 -0.04 -8.78
CA LEU A 59 2.54 -1.49 -8.91
C LEU A 59 2.71 -2.18 -7.55
N THR A 60 3.76 -1.84 -6.79
CA THR A 60 3.98 -2.36 -5.44
C THR A 60 2.83 -2.00 -4.50
N PHE A 61 2.33 -0.77 -4.58
CA PHE A 61 1.18 -0.32 -3.79
C PHE A 61 -0.08 -1.15 -4.12
N GLN A 62 -0.43 -1.27 -5.40
CA GLN A 62 -1.60 -2.07 -5.81
C GLN A 62 -1.44 -3.55 -5.43
N ASN A 63 -0.23 -4.10 -5.60
CA ASN A 63 0.07 -5.50 -5.28
C ASN A 63 0.08 -5.80 -3.77
N GLY A 64 0.34 -4.80 -2.92
CA GLY A 64 0.27 -4.96 -1.47
C GLY A 64 -1.14 -4.83 -0.91
N LEU A 65 -2.09 -4.24 -1.63
CA LEU A 65 -3.48 -4.10 -1.17
C LEU A 65 -4.20 -5.45 -1.08
N MET A 66 -5.17 -5.54 -0.16
CA MET A 66 -6.13 -6.64 -0.14
C MET A 66 -6.90 -6.73 -1.47
N PRO A 67 -7.31 -7.93 -1.91
CA PRO A 67 -7.92 -8.13 -3.23
C PRO A 67 -9.13 -7.22 -3.52
N TRP A 68 -10.02 -7.04 -2.53
CA TRP A 68 -11.21 -6.20 -2.69
C TRP A 68 -10.88 -4.71 -2.81
N VAL A 69 -9.85 -4.22 -2.09
CA VAL A 69 -9.40 -2.81 -2.18
C VAL A 69 -8.70 -2.58 -3.52
N ARG A 70 -7.88 -3.54 -3.94
CA ARG A 70 -7.21 -3.50 -5.24
C ARG A 70 -8.23 -3.41 -6.37
N GLN A 71 -9.28 -4.23 -6.33
CA GLN A 71 -10.35 -4.22 -7.32
C GLN A 71 -10.98 -2.83 -7.47
N GLU A 72 -11.28 -2.14 -6.36
CA GLU A 72 -11.84 -0.78 -6.38
C GLU A 72 -10.89 0.25 -7.01
N VAL A 73 -9.58 0.09 -6.79
CA VAL A 73 -8.55 0.95 -7.38
C VAL A 73 -8.40 0.68 -8.88
N GLU A 74 -8.39 -0.58 -9.28
CA GLU A 74 -8.28 -1.01 -10.68
C GLU A 74 -9.49 -0.56 -11.52
N GLN A 75 -10.71 -0.66 -10.97
CA GLN A 75 -11.93 -0.18 -11.64
C GLN A 75 -11.89 1.31 -11.97
N ARG A 76 -11.13 2.10 -11.20
CA ARG A 76 -10.98 3.54 -11.40
C ARG A 76 -9.84 3.91 -12.36
N GLY A 77 -9.06 2.93 -12.83
CA GLY A 77 -8.07 3.11 -13.89
C GLY A 77 -6.95 4.10 -13.55
N VAL A 78 -6.51 4.14 -12.30
CA VAL A 78 -5.48 5.10 -11.86
C VAL A 78 -4.13 4.89 -12.52
N GLN A 79 -3.47 6.00 -12.83
CA GLN A 79 -2.13 6.00 -13.43
C GLN A 79 -1.05 6.55 -12.50
N LYS A 80 -1.46 7.18 -11.39
CA LYS A 80 -0.55 7.81 -10.43
C LYS A 80 -0.73 7.24 -9.03
N LEU A 81 0.37 7.20 -8.28
CA LEU A 81 0.36 6.72 -6.89
C LEU A 81 -0.54 7.57 -5.99
N SER A 82 -0.52 8.89 -6.17
CA SER A 82 -1.33 9.83 -5.39
C SER A 82 -2.83 9.63 -5.59
N GLU A 83 -3.26 9.34 -6.83
CA GLU A 83 -4.65 9.01 -7.17
C GLU A 83 -5.07 7.70 -6.52
N ALA A 84 -4.21 6.67 -6.57
CA ALA A 84 -4.44 5.40 -5.90
C ALA A 84 -4.61 5.58 -4.39
N MET A 85 -3.72 6.33 -3.73
CA MET A 85 -3.82 6.62 -2.29
C MET A 85 -5.11 7.35 -1.93
N THR A 86 -5.52 8.33 -2.75
CA THR A 86 -6.77 9.09 -2.53
C THR A 86 -8.00 8.18 -2.60
N ILE A 87 -8.04 7.26 -3.56
CA ILE A 87 -9.13 6.29 -3.69
C ILE A 87 -9.16 5.38 -2.48
N VAL A 88 -8.02 4.81 -2.12
CA VAL A 88 -7.87 3.90 -1.00
C VAL A 88 -8.32 4.55 0.31
N GLU A 89 -7.94 5.80 0.56
CA GLU A 89 -8.42 6.59 1.71
C GLU A 89 -9.94 6.85 1.64
N SER A 90 -10.52 7.04 0.45
CA SER A 90 -11.96 7.22 0.26
C SER A 90 -12.77 5.94 0.53
N VAL A 91 -12.23 4.78 0.15
CA VAL A 91 -12.86 3.47 0.38
C VAL A 91 -12.99 3.20 1.89
N VAL A 92 -11.97 3.56 2.67
CA VAL A 92 -12.01 3.47 4.15
C VAL A 92 -13.09 4.38 4.74
N LYS A 93 -13.20 5.61 4.23
CA LYS A 93 -14.14 6.61 4.76
C LYS A 93 -15.60 6.27 4.46
N LEU A 94 -15.86 5.58 3.35
CA LEU A 94 -17.21 5.17 2.96
C LEU A 94 -17.70 3.91 3.68
N GLY A 95 -16.86 3.27 4.50
CA GLY A 95 -17.27 2.10 5.28
C GLY A 95 -17.60 0.86 4.44
N LEU A 96 -17.18 0.81 3.18
CA LEU A 96 -17.47 -0.28 2.22
C LEU A 96 -16.82 -1.64 2.60
N GLY A 97 -16.16 -1.71 3.75
CA GLY A 97 -15.44 -2.88 4.21
C GLY A 97 -16.13 -3.59 5.37
N LYS A 98 -17.33 -4.16 5.16
CA LYS A 98 -17.76 -5.39 5.89
C LYS A 98 -19.04 -6.10 5.47
N ASP A 99 -19.79 -5.65 4.48
CA ASP A 99 -21.17 -6.10 4.27
C ASP A 99 -21.45 -6.95 3.01
N ASN A 100 -20.44 -7.27 2.17
CA ASN A 100 -20.71 -8.01 0.91
C ASN A 100 -19.84 -9.25 0.63
N LEU A 101 -19.29 -9.93 1.64
CA LEU A 101 -18.83 -11.32 1.46
C LEU A 101 -19.92 -12.30 1.92
N GLY A 102 -21.05 -12.27 1.20
CA GLY A 102 -22.10 -13.25 1.35
C GLY A 102 -21.56 -14.64 1.05
N SER A 103 -21.62 -15.52 2.04
CA SER A 103 -21.39 -16.95 1.91
C SER A 103 -22.33 -17.53 0.85
N SER A 104 -21.81 -17.86 -0.32
CA SER A 104 -22.45 -18.82 -1.22
C SER A 104 -22.08 -20.22 -0.75
N LYS A 105 -22.90 -20.77 0.14
CA LYS A 105 -22.89 -22.19 0.53
C LYS A 105 -23.37 -23.01 -0.68
N PRO A 106 -22.63 -24.02 -1.17
CA PRO A 106 -23.20 -24.95 -2.15
C PRO A 106 -24.16 -25.88 -1.41
N GLU A 107 -25.43 -25.84 -1.80
CA GLU A 107 -26.45 -26.79 -1.38
C GLU A 107 -26.22 -28.09 -2.16
N GLU A 108 -25.76 -29.12 -1.44
CA GLU A 108 -25.64 -30.49 -1.90
C GLU A 108 -27.06 -31.04 -2.09
N LYS A 109 -27.40 -31.41 -3.34
CA LYS A 109 -28.68 -32.05 -3.66
C LYS A 109 -28.45 -33.55 -3.78
N ASP A 110 -28.79 -34.27 -2.73
CA ASP A 110 -29.09 -35.70 -2.78
C ASP A 110 -30.31 -35.94 -3.68
N VAL A 111 -30.15 -36.75 -4.74
CA VAL A 111 -31.20 -37.55 -5.39
C VAL A 111 -30.61 -38.89 -5.76
#